data_AF-A0A921AYM1-F1
#
_entry.id   AF-A0A921AYM1-F1
#
_cell.length_a   1.000
_cell.length_b   1.000
_cell.length_c   1.000
_cell.angle_alpha   90.00
_cell.angle_beta   90.00
_cell.angle_gamma   90.00
#
_symmetry.space_group_name_H-M   'P 1'
#
loop_
_entity.id
_entity.type
_entity.pdbx_description
1 polymer ?
#
loop_
_entity_poly.entity_id
_entity_poly.type
_entity_poly.pdbx_seq_one_letter_code
_entity_poly.pdbx_strand_id
1 'polypeptide(L)'
;MTERTDIPAPCADDLLSRFPWFDLPLLERCSDGRELPARLAILSRYRPAIVRPAECCPKTADERQEAAPLPADDTLSIIDEFMRSGEHRITADEHTPEEISGLEAGGLPSDDLLTEELAAIYLAQGLTGPAVEIYRRLSLLNPEKSVYFAEIIDKALSAESAGRK
;
A
#
# COMPACT_ATOMS: atom_id res chain seq x y z
N MET A 1 -4.92 -33.18 -20.56
CA MET A 1 -3.45 -33.11 -20.45
C MET A 1 -3.04 -31.68 -20.70
N THR A 2 -2.89 -30.87 -19.66
CA THR A 2 -2.33 -29.52 -19.79
C THR A 2 -0.82 -29.66 -19.79
N GLU A 3 -0.20 -29.45 -20.94
CA GLU A 3 1.25 -29.38 -21.07
C GLU A 3 1.76 -28.26 -20.16
N ARG A 4 2.56 -28.63 -19.15
CA ARG A 4 3.41 -27.67 -18.45
C ARG A 4 4.43 -27.20 -19.47
N THR A 5 4.19 -26.04 -20.06
CA THR A 5 5.24 -25.30 -20.77
C THR A 5 6.35 -25.03 -19.78
N ASP A 6 7.46 -25.73 -19.95
CA ASP A 6 8.70 -25.56 -19.19
C ASP A 6 9.37 -24.28 -19.70
N ILE A 7 8.86 -23.13 -19.24
CA ILE A 7 9.45 -21.83 -19.55
C ILE A 7 10.72 -21.73 -18.71
N PRO A 8 11.92 -21.64 -19.32
CA PRO A 8 13.15 -21.50 -18.55
C PRO A 8 13.06 -20.21 -17.73
N ALA A 9 13.42 -20.30 -16.45
CA ALA A 9 13.39 -19.15 -15.56
C ALA A 9 14.23 -18.00 -16.17
N PRO A 10 13.64 -16.81 -16.38
CA PRO A 10 14.37 -15.70 -16.95
C PRO A 10 15.52 -15.30 -16.02
N CYS A 11 16.65 -14.91 -16.61
CA CYS A 11 17.81 -14.43 -15.85
C CYS A 11 17.43 -13.18 -15.03
N ALA A 12 18.02 -13.03 -13.85
CA ALA A 12 17.81 -11.86 -12.99
C ALA A 12 18.05 -10.52 -13.73
N ASP A 13 19.07 -10.46 -14.59
CA ASP A 13 19.37 -9.27 -15.39
C ASP A 13 18.28 -8.95 -16.42
N ASP A 14 17.66 -9.98 -17.01
CA ASP A 14 16.56 -9.82 -17.97
C ASP A 14 15.31 -9.26 -17.27
N LEU A 15 14.98 -9.81 -16.08
CA LEU A 15 13.88 -9.32 -15.26
C LEU A 15 14.06 -7.87 -14.83
N LEU A 16 15.27 -7.48 -14.42
CA LEU A 16 15.56 -6.11 -14.01
C LEU A 16 15.52 -5.13 -15.20
N SER A 17 15.92 -5.58 -16.39
CA SER A 17 15.80 -4.77 -17.61
C SER A 17 14.35 -4.55 -18.02
N ARG A 18 13.51 -5.58 -17.88
CA ARG A 18 12.10 -5.56 -18.26
C ARG A 18 11.23 -4.88 -17.21
N PHE A 19 11.57 -5.04 -15.94
CA PHE A 19 10.82 -4.55 -14.78
C PHE A 19 11.77 -3.85 -13.78
N PRO A 20 12.12 -2.57 -14.02
CA PRO A 20 13.04 -1.83 -13.15
C PRO A 20 12.55 -1.62 -11.71
N TRP A 21 11.25 -1.81 -11.47
CA TRP A 21 10.62 -1.74 -10.15
C TRP A 21 10.64 -3.08 -9.38
N PHE A 22 11.06 -4.17 -10.03
CA PHE A 22 11.04 -5.51 -9.46
C PHE A 22 12.37 -5.84 -8.77
N ASP A 23 12.37 -5.76 -7.44
CA ASP A 23 13.60 -5.78 -6.63
C ASP A 23 14.07 -7.15 -6.17
N LEU A 24 13.19 -8.14 -6.25
CA LEU A 24 13.51 -9.49 -5.78
C LEU A 24 14.78 -10.09 -6.43
N PRO A 25 15.05 -9.91 -7.74
CA PRO A 25 16.28 -10.42 -8.34
C PRO A 25 17.55 -9.73 -7.81
N LEU A 26 17.46 -8.48 -7.35
CA LEU A 26 18.59 -7.79 -6.71
C LEU A 26 18.89 -8.38 -5.33
N LEU A 27 17.84 -8.72 -4.57
CA LEU A 27 17.99 -9.35 -3.25
C LEU A 27 18.63 -10.74 -3.34
N GLU A 28 18.37 -11.52 -4.41
CA GLU A 28 19.04 -12.80 -4.63
C GLU A 28 20.53 -12.63 -4.94
N ARG A 29 20.91 -11.58 -5.66
CA ARG A 29 22.32 -11.27 -5.99
C ARG A 29 23.11 -10.68 -4.84
N CYS A 30 22.46 -10.30 -3.74
CA CYS A 30 23.14 -9.81 -2.55
C CYS A 30 24.11 -10.86 -1.95
N SER A 31 23.89 -12.16 -2.21
CA SER A 31 24.84 -13.20 -1.79
C SER A 31 26.17 -13.16 -2.53
N ASP A 32 26.22 -12.54 -3.70
CA ASP A 32 27.43 -12.47 -4.56
C ASP A 32 28.33 -11.27 -4.22
N GLY A 33 28.05 -10.56 -3.12
CA GLY A 33 28.86 -9.43 -2.63
C GLY A 33 28.71 -8.13 -3.42
N ARG A 34 27.66 -8.00 -4.26
CA ARG A 34 27.35 -6.74 -4.94
C ARG A 34 26.59 -5.79 -4.03
N GLU A 35 26.93 -4.50 -4.10
CA GLU A 35 26.23 -3.46 -3.35
C GLU A 35 24.78 -3.33 -3.80
N LEU A 36 23.87 -3.38 -2.82
CA LEU A 36 22.45 -3.12 -3.06
C LEU A 36 22.18 -1.61 -3.09
N PRO A 37 21.18 -1.16 -3.86
CA PRO A 37 20.67 0.20 -3.75
C PRO A 37 20.23 0.48 -2.29
N ALA A 38 20.44 1.71 -1.81
CA ALA A 38 20.20 2.08 -0.41
C ALA A 38 18.80 1.68 0.12
N ARG A 39 17.77 1.75 -0.73
CA ARG A 39 16.39 1.34 -0.39
C ARG A 39 16.22 -0.15 -0.07
N LEU A 40 17.11 -1.01 -0.57
CA LEU A 40 17.11 -2.45 -0.32
C LEU A 40 18.09 -2.87 0.80
N ALA A 41 18.91 -1.94 1.30
CA ALA A 41 19.86 -2.23 2.38
C ALA A 41 19.19 -2.62 3.70
N ILE A 42 17.94 -2.16 3.93
CA ILE A 42 17.14 -2.55 5.10
C ILE A 42 16.62 -3.99 4.93
N LEU A 43 16.22 -4.35 3.71
CA LEU A 43 15.64 -5.65 3.39
C LEU A 43 16.67 -6.76 3.31
N SER A 44 17.93 -6.47 2.95
CA SER A 44 19.00 -7.48 3.00
C SER A 44 19.31 -7.94 4.43
N ARG A 45 19.07 -7.06 5.42
CA ARG A 45 19.29 -7.34 6.84
C ARG A 45 18.22 -8.22 7.45
N TYR A 46 16.97 -8.04 7.01
CA TYR A 46 15.84 -8.88 7.39
C TYR A 46 15.54 -9.84 6.26
N ARG A 47 16.20 -11.00 6.22
CA ARG A 47 15.84 -12.04 5.27
C ARG A 47 14.52 -12.68 5.74
N PRO A 48 13.36 -12.44 5.10
CA PRO A 48 12.21 -13.27 5.39
C PRO A 48 12.55 -14.66 4.87
N ALA A 49 12.59 -15.64 5.77
CA ALA A 49 12.68 -17.07 5.44
C ALA A 49 11.50 -17.55 4.53
N ILE A 50 10.56 -16.66 4.24
CA ILE A 50 9.32 -16.88 3.48
C ILE A 50 9.59 -17.14 1.98
N VAL A 51 10.73 -16.73 1.41
CA VAL A 51 10.93 -16.74 -0.05
C VAL A 51 11.60 -18.00 -0.61
N ARG A 52 12.17 -18.89 0.23
CA ARG A 52 12.72 -20.17 -0.27
C ARG A 52 11.73 -21.31 -0.02
N PRO A 53 11.01 -21.83 -1.04
CA PRO A 53 10.55 -23.21 -0.97
C PRO A 53 11.79 -24.09 -0.75
N ALA A 54 11.71 -24.98 0.22
CA ALA A 54 12.82 -25.80 0.73
C ALA A 54 13.49 -26.72 -0.31
N GLU A 55 13.03 -26.70 -1.55
CA GLU A 55 13.37 -27.65 -2.60
C GLU A 55 14.57 -27.23 -3.48
N CYS A 56 15.05 -25.98 -3.37
CA CYS A 56 16.13 -25.46 -4.23
C CYS A 56 17.52 -25.41 -3.55
N CYS A 57 17.70 -25.99 -2.37
CA CYS A 57 19.02 -26.13 -1.76
C CYS A 57 19.56 -27.55 -2.03
N PRO A 58 20.62 -27.73 -2.84
CA PRO A 58 21.36 -28.98 -2.78
C PRO A 58 21.87 -29.15 -1.34
N LYS A 59 21.64 -30.33 -0.76
CA LYS A 59 22.11 -30.68 0.58
C LYS A 59 23.64 -30.75 0.57
N THR A 60 24.32 -29.62 0.67
CA THR A 60 25.68 -29.60 1.17
C THR A 60 25.57 -29.58 2.68
N ALA A 61 25.78 -30.77 3.25
CA ALA A 61 26.14 -30.90 4.65
C ALA A 61 27.39 -30.06 4.91
N ASP A 62 27.45 -29.53 6.13
CA ASP A 62 28.60 -28.84 6.72
C ASP A 62 28.74 -27.37 6.32
N GLU A 63 28.05 -26.51 7.08
CA GLU A 63 28.50 -25.18 7.51
C GLU A 63 27.45 -24.63 8.48
N ARG A 64 27.45 -25.15 9.71
CA ARG A 64 26.94 -24.38 10.85
C ARG A 64 27.96 -23.27 11.09
N GLN A 65 27.83 -22.18 10.34
CA GLN A 65 28.44 -20.93 10.75
C GLN A 65 27.75 -20.54 12.06
N GLU A 66 28.48 -20.73 13.16
CA GLU A 66 28.23 -20.11 14.44
C GLU A 66 28.06 -18.61 14.16
N ALA A 67 26.82 -18.15 14.12
CA ALA A 67 26.51 -16.75 13.91
C ALA A 67 27.23 -15.97 15.03
N ALA A 68 28.03 -14.98 14.63
CA ALA A 68 28.69 -14.09 15.58
C ALA A 68 27.70 -13.66 16.68
N PRO A 69 28.12 -13.54 17.95
CA PRO A 69 27.22 -13.19 19.04
C PRO A 69 26.47 -11.93 18.63
N LEU A 70 25.16 -12.07 18.45
CA LEU A 70 24.29 -10.95 18.15
C LEU A 70 24.54 -9.91 19.26
N PRO A 71 24.83 -8.64 18.95
CA PRO A 71 24.71 -7.62 19.99
C PRO A 71 23.30 -7.78 20.56
N ALA A 72 23.18 -7.79 21.88
CA ALA A 72 21.89 -7.93 22.54
C ALA A 72 20.99 -6.79 22.03
N ASP A 73 20.15 -7.11 21.05
CA ASP A 73 19.22 -6.17 20.46
C ASP A 73 18.05 -6.14 21.44
N ASP A 74 18.13 -5.21 22.40
CA ASP A 74 17.16 -5.04 23.48
C ASP A 74 15.74 -4.77 22.95
N THR A 75 15.59 -4.55 21.63
CA THR A 75 14.30 -4.42 20.95
C THR A 75 13.35 -5.60 21.24
N LEU A 76 13.84 -6.84 21.23
CA LEU A 76 13.01 -7.99 21.56
C LEU A 76 12.62 -8.00 23.04
N SER A 77 13.56 -7.64 23.92
CA SER A 77 13.32 -7.51 25.36
C SER A 77 12.27 -6.43 25.68
N ILE A 78 12.31 -5.31 24.96
CA ILE A 78 11.33 -4.21 25.08
C ILE A 78 9.95 -4.66 24.61
N ILE A 79 9.87 -5.38 23.49
CA ILE A 79 8.60 -5.92 22.99
C ILE A 79 8.04 -6.95 23.97
N ASP A 80 8.86 -7.84 24.51
CA ASP A 80 8.39 -8.86 25.46
C ASP A 80 7.94 -8.25 26.79
N GLU A 81 8.62 -7.19 27.26
CA GLU A 81 8.20 -6.45 28.44
C GLU A 81 6.91 -5.67 28.20
N PHE A 82 6.78 -5.06 27.01
CA PHE A 82 5.54 -4.44 26.57
C PHE A 82 4.41 -5.48 26.58
N MET A 83 4.56 -6.63 25.91
CA MET A 83 3.52 -7.65 25.88
C MET A 83 3.14 -8.18 27.28
N ARG A 84 4.08 -8.18 28.25
CA ARG A 84 3.84 -8.58 29.65
C ARG A 84 3.12 -7.55 30.50
N SER A 85 3.32 -6.25 30.26
CA SER A 85 2.81 -5.19 31.14
C SER A 85 1.29 -4.96 31.04
N GLY A 86 0.61 -5.49 30.01
CA GLY A 86 -0.85 -5.65 29.96
C GLY A 86 -1.72 -4.38 29.88
N GLU A 87 -1.17 -3.20 30.16
CA GLU A 87 -1.87 -1.90 30.18
C GLU A 87 -1.66 -1.11 28.88
N HIS A 88 -2.11 -1.66 27.74
CA HIS A 88 -1.91 -1.03 26.42
C HIS A 88 -3.18 -0.51 25.76
N ARG A 89 -4.30 -0.53 26.50
CA ARG A 89 -5.57 -0.05 25.96
C ARG A 89 -5.51 1.46 25.85
N ILE A 90 -5.51 1.96 24.62
CA ILE A 90 -5.64 3.40 24.35
C ILE A 90 -7.03 3.82 24.85
N THR A 91 -7.05 4.53 25.97
CA THR A 91 -8.24 5.18 26.52
C THR A 91 -8.10 6.68 26.38
N ALA A 92 -9.20 7.36 26.09
CA ALA A 92 -9.22 8.81 26.20
C ALA A 92 -8.94 9.20 27.67
N ASP A 93 -7.91 9.99 27.88
CA ASP A 93 -7.59 10.68 29.13
C ASP A 93 -8.20 12.10 29.13
N GLU A 94 -8.19 12.78 30.27
CA GLU A 94 -8.71 14.15 30.46
C GLU A 94 -8.05 15.18 29.53
N HIS A 95 -6.86 14.86 29.01
CA HIS A 95 -6.12 15.70 28.04
C HIS A 95 -6.34 15.32 26.57
N THR A 96 -7.18 14.33 26.27
CA THR A 96 -7.54 14.01 24.89
C THR A 96 -8.56 15.04 24.42
N PRO A 97 -8.28 15.86 23.40
CA PRO A 97 -9.29 16.79 22.90
C PRO A 97 -10.52 15.99 22.43
N GLU A 98 -11.68 16.27 23.02
CA GLU A 98 -12.95 15.56 22.72
C GLU A 98 -13.41 15.79 21.27
N GLU A 99 -12.85 16.79 20.59
CA GLU A 99 -13.19 17.14 19.22
C GLU A 99 -11.94 17.45 18.43
N ILE A 100 -11.69 16.66 17.37
CA ILE A 100 -10.93 17.18 16.23
C ILE A 100 -11.88 18.16 15.54
N SER A 101 -11.86 19.42 16.00
CA SER A 101 -12.62 20.52 15.41
C SER A 101 -12.30 20.59 13.91
N GLY A 102 -13.22 20.07 13.07
CA GLY A 102 -13.05 20.00 11.61
C GLY A 102 -13.36 18.65 10.95
N LEU A 103 -13.50 17.56 11.71
CA LEU A 103 -14.05 16.31 11.17
C LEU A 103 -15.58 16.33 11.30
N GLU A 104 -16.23 17.17 10.50
CA GLU A 104 -17.66 17.04 10.20
C GLU A 104 -17.89 15.66 9.57
N ALA A 105 -18.15 14.65 10.41
CA ALA A 105 -18.21 13.24 10.04
C ALA A 105 -19.33 12.87 9.04
N GLY A 106 -20.04 13.87 8.50
CA GLY A 106 -21.05 13.71 7.45
C GLY A 106 -21.09 14.84 6.42
N GLY A 107 -20.17 15.81 6.48
CA GLY A 107 -20.13 16.96 5.57
C GLY A 107 -19.15 16.75 4.42
N LEU A 108 -19.44 17.34 3.25
CA LEU A 108 -18.41 17.50 2.23
C LEU A 108 -17.29 18.41 2.75
N PRO A 109 -16.03 18.19 2.32
CA PRO A 109 -14.93 19.07 2.70
C PRO A 109 -15.16 20.50 2.18
N SER A 110 -14.36 21.45 2.68
CA SER A 110 -14.43 22.84 2.27
C SER A 110 -14.26 22.99 0.76
N ASP A 111 -14.85 24.05 0.20
CA ASP A 111 -14.85 24.30 -1.25
C ASP A 111 -13.44 24.34 -1.88
N ASP A 112 -12.42 24.75 -1.11
CA ASP A 112 -11.02 24.77 -1.54
C ASP A 112 -10.43 23.36 -1.78
N LEU A 113 -10.98 22.33 -1.13
CA LEU A 113 -10.56 20.94 -1.27
C LEU A 113 -11.38 20.18 -2.32
N LEU A 114 -12.42 20.81 -2.87
CA LEU A 114 -13.25 20.22 -3.91
C LEU A 114 -12.51 20.26 -5.23
N THR A 115 -12.18 19.08 -5.73
CA THR A 115 -11.50 18.91 -7.02
C THR A 115 -12.23 17.91 -7.90
N GLU A 116 -12.05 18.03 -9.20
CA GLU A 116 -12.61 17.11 -10.19
C GLU A 116 -12.14 15.67 -9.93
N GLU A 117 -10.86 15.50 -9.59
CA GLU A 117 -10.26 14.20 -9.29
C GLU A 117 -10.91 13.57 -8.05
N LEU A 118 -11.15 14.36 -6.99
CA LEU A 118 -11.83 13.88 -5.79
C LEU A 118 -13.24 13.36 -6.12
N ALA A 119 -14.00 14.09 -6.94
CA ALA A 119 -15.32 13.65 -7.37
C ALA A 119 -15.26 12.37 -8.23
N ALA A 120 -14.25 12.25 -9.10
CA ALA A 120 -14.03 11.05 -9.92
C ALA A 120 -13.70 9.82 -9.06
N ILE A 121 -12.88 9.98 -8.02
CA ILE A 121 -12.58 8.92 -7.04
C ILE A 121 -13.87 8.46 -6.35
N TYR A 122 -14.74 9.38 -5.92
CA TYR A 122 -16.01 9.01 -5.31
C TYR A 122 -16.95 8.26 -6.26
N LEU A 123 -17.00 8.64 -7.54
CA LEU A 123 -17.74 7.86 -8.55
C LEU A 123 -17.16 6.45 -8.72
N ALA A 124 -15.84 6.31 -8.76
CA ALA A 124 -15.18 5.01 -8.88
C ALA A 124 -15.45 4.09 -7.67
N GLN A 125 -15.64 4.69 -6.49
CA GLN A 125 -16.03 3.99 -5.26
C GLN A 125 -17.54 3.66 -5.20
N GLY A 126 -18.34 4.11 -6.17
CA GLY A 126 -19.80 3.94 -6.18
C GLY A 126 -20.55 4.90 -5.27
N LEU A 127 -19.87 5.93 -4.74
CA LEU A 127 -20.45 6.97 -3.89
C LEU A 127 -20.97 8.12 -4.76
N THR A 128 -22.05 7.86 -5.49
CA THR A 128 -22.66 8.80 -6.45
C THR A 128 -23.21 10.07 -5.81
N GLY A 129 -23.85 9.96 -4.64
CA GLY A 129 -24.39 11.08 -3.89
C GLY A 129 -23.37 12.19 -3.61
N PRO A 130 -22.26 11.91 -2.89
CA PRO A 130 -21.23 12.92 -2.64
C PRO A 130 -20.54 13.38 -3.92
N ALA A 131 -20.32 12.50 -4.90
CA ALA A 131 -19.71 12.89 -6.17
C ALA A 131 -20.54 13.94 -6.94
N VAL A 132 -21.85 13.73 -7.04
CA VAL A 132 -22.77 14.67 -7.71
C VAL A 132 -22.78 16.02 -7.01
N GLU A 133 -22.76 16.03 -5.67
CA GLU A 133 -22.74 17.27 -4.89
C GLU A 133 -21.44 18.05 -5.11
N ILE A 134 -20.29 17.38 -5.20
CA ILE A 134 -19.01 18.03 -5.51
C ILE A 134 -19.03 18.62 -6.93
N TYR A 135 -19.51 17.87 -7.93
CA TYR A 135 -19.60 18.40 -9.31
C TYR A 135 -20.55 19.59 -9.43
N ARG A 136 -21.64 19.62 -8.66
CA ARG A 136 -22.54 20.78 -8.60
C ARG A 136 -21.83 22.01 -8.05
N ARG A 137 -21.09 21.88 -6.95
CA ARG A 137 -20.30 22.99 -6.40
C ARG A 137 -19.21 23.45 -7.35
N LEU A 138 -18.50 22.53 -8.00
CA LEU A 138 -17.50 22.86 -9.03
C LEU A 138 -18.10 23.61 -10.22
N SER A 139 -19.33 23.27 -10.63
CA SER A 139 -20.03 23.99 -11.69
C SER A 139 -20.38 25.44 -11.31
N LEU A 140 -20.59 25.73 -10.03
CA LEU A 140 -20.83 27.09 -9.54
C LEU A 140 -19.53 27.90 -9.47
N LEU A 141 -18.44 27.26 -9.04
CA LEU A 141 -17.12 27.88 -8.92
C LEU A 141 -16.46 28.12 -10.30
N ASN A 142 -16.76 27.27 -11.29
CA ASN A 142 -16.15 27.27 -12.62
C ASN A 142 -17.24 27.31 -13.72
N PRO A 143 -17.89 28.46 -13.92
CA PRO A 143 -19.02 28.58 -14.86
C PRO A 143 -18.65 28.25 -16.31
N GLU A 144 -17.40 28.44 -16.71
CA GLU A 144 -16.88 28.10 -18.04
C GLU A 144 -16.85 26.59 -18.32
N LYS A 145 -16.79 25.77 -17.26
CA LYS A 145 -16.86 24.30 -17.34
C LYS A 145 -18.23 23.74 -16.93
N SER A 146 -19.23 24.58 -16.69
CA SER A 146 -20.54 24.16 -16.19
C SER A 146 -21.22 23.08 -17.05
N VAL A 147 -21.18 23.22 -18.38
CA VAL A 147 -21.75 22.24 -19.32
C VAL A 147 -21.08 20.87 -19.18
N TYR A 148 -19.75 20.84 -19.02
CA TYR A 148 -18.99 19.62 -18.83
C TYR A 148 -19.41 18.88 -17.55
N PHE A 149 -19.55 19.61 -16.44
CA PHE A 149 -19.99 19.01 -15.18
C PHE A 149 -21.45 18.53 -15.24
N ALA A 150 -22.34 19.26 -15.92
CA ALA A 150 -23.72 18.85 -16.11
C ALA A 150 -23.81 17.50 -16.85
N GLU A 151 -23.05 17.32 -17.92
CA GLU A 151 -23.00 16.04 -18.64
C GLU A 151 -22.52 14.87 -17.77
N ILE A 152 -21.54 15.11 -16.90
CA ILE A 152 -21.04 14.08 -15.96
C ILE A 152 -22.09 13.74 -14.91
N ILE A 153 -22.77 14.74 -14.35
CA ILE A 153 -23.86 14.55 -13.38
C ILE A 153 -24.99 13.74 -14.00
N ASP A 154 -25.41 14.06 -15.23
CA ASP A 154 -26.47 13.34 -15.92
C ASP A 154 -26.10 11.87 -16.19
N LYS A 155 -24.85 11.61 -16.60
CA LYS A 155 -24.32 10.25 -16.77
C LYS A 155 -24.31 9.48 -15.46
N ALA A 156 -23.86 10.10 -14.37
CA ALA A 156 -23.79 9.48 -13.05
C ALA A 156 -25.19 9.10 -12.52
N LEU A 157 -26.18 10.00 -12.65
CA LEU A 157 -27.57 9.77 -12.24
C LEU A 157 -28.25 8.69 -13.10
N SER A 158 -27.97 8.69 -14.41
CA SER A 158 -28.48 7.67 -15.33
C SER A 158 -27.92 6.29 -15.00
N ALA A 159 -26.62 6.19 -14.70
CA ALA A 159 -25.96 4.93 -14.34
C ALA A 159 -26.48 4.35 -13.02
N GLU A 160 -26.73 5.20 -12.01
CA GLU A 160 -27.26 4.73 -10.72
C GLU A 160 -28.68 4.16 -10.84
N SER A 161 -29.50 4.73 -11.72
CA SER A 161 -30.84 4.21 -12.00
C SER A 161 -30.83 2.85 -12.71
N ALA A 162 -29.75 2.53 -13.43
CA ALA A 162 -29.60 1.29 -14.19
C ALA A 162 -29.07 0.12 -13.35
N GLY A 163 -28.22 0.38 -12.36
CA GLY A 163 -27.62 -0.65 -11.50
C GLY A 163 -28.51 -1.20 -10.38
N ARG A 164 -29.72 -0.65 -10.21
CA ARG A 164 -30.65 -0.98 -9.11
C ARG A 164 -31.75 -1.99 -9.51
N LYS A 165 -31.58 -2.73 -10.61
CA LYS A 165 -32.51 -3.75 -11.14
C LYS A 165 -32.09 -5.17 -10.81
#